data_AF-A0AAV4CJW4-F1
#
_entry.id   AF-A0AAV4CJW4-F1
#
_cell.length_a   1.000
_cell.length_b   1.000
_cell.length_c   1.000
_cell.angle_alpha   90.00
_cell.angle_beta   90.00
_cell.angle_gamma   90.00
#
_symmetry.space_group_name_H-M   'P 1'
#
loop_
_entity.id
_entity.type
_entity.pdbx_description
1 polymer ?
#
loop_
_entity_poly.entity_id
_entity_poly.type
_entity_poly.pdbx_seq_one_letter_code
_entity_poly.pdbx_strand_id
1 'polypeptide(L)'
;MEDLLIRKFPPYVHISFVWIPANVGIQGNENVDKLAKAALNRALSSGKLVCWSDLKPKETLIHTFWQENWDAEGANKLYEVLPNLGEDLR
;
A
#
# COMPACT_ATOMS: atom_id res chain seq x y z
N MET A 1 16.43 -3.89 -2.80
CA MET A 1 15.12 -3.59 -2.15
C MET A 1 14.63 -2.23 -2.63
N GLU A 2 14.49 -2.03 -3.93
CA GLU A 2 13.96 -0.76 -4.48
C GLU A 2 13.02 -1.03 -5.67
N ASP A 3 13.26 -2.07 -6.47
CA ASP A 3 12.69 -2.18 -7.82
C ASP A 3 11.20 -2.54 -7.99
N LEU A 4 10.45 -2.84 -6.92
CA LEU A 4 9.08 -3.34 -7.09
C LEU A 4 7.97 -2.28 -7.11
N LEU A 5 8.28 -1.00 -6.83
CA LEU A 5 7.33 0.11 -6.97
C LEU A 5 8.01 1.47 -7.26
N ILE A 6 9.13 1.51 -7.99
CA ILE A 6 9.71 2.79 -8.40
C ILE A 6 9.00 3.28 -9.65
N ARG A 7 8.05 4.22 -9.49
CA ARG A 7 7.96 5.29 -10.50
C ARG A 7 9.32 5.95 -10.49
N LYS A 8 10.19 5.66 -11.47
CA LYS A 8 11.48 6.35 -11.60
C LYS A 8 11.20 7.81 -11.88
N PHE A 9 11.12 8.61 -10.82
CA PHE A 9 11.08 10.04 -10.96
C PHE A 9 12.44 10.50 -11.51
N PRO A 10 12.47 11.55 -12.33
CA PRO A 10 13.74 12.14 -12.75
C PRO A 10 14.64 12.41 -11.53
N PRO A 11 15.98 12.34 -11.66
CA PRO A 11 16.92 12.46 -10.54
C PRO A 11 16.87 13.81 -9.81
N TYR A 12 16.05 14.75 -10.28
CA TYR A 12 15.85 16.09 -9.73
C TYR A 12 14.57 16.21 -8.88
N VAL A 13 13.81 15.12 -8.69
CA VAL A 13 12.57 15.14 -7.92
C VAL A 13 12.82 14.58 -6.52
N HIS A 14 12.70 15.46 -5.53
CA HIS A 14 12.71 15.07 -4.12
C HIS A 14 11.29 14.76 -3.65
N ILE A 15 11.10 13.58 -3.04
CA ILE A 15 9.81 13.13 -2.51
C ILE A 15 9.95 12.93 -1.01
N SER A 16 9.01 13.51 -0.26
CA SER A 16 8.93 13.34 1.18
C SER A 16 7.59 12.71 1.54
N PHE A 17 7.62 11.64 2.31
CA PHE A 17 6.44 11.00 2.86
C PHE A 17 6.18 11.56 4.25
N VAL A 18 4.96 12.07 4.47
CA VAL A 18 4.52 12.60 5.77
C VAL A 18 3.21 11.93 6.13
N TRP A 19 3.14 11.40 7.34
CA TRP A 19 1.90 10.88 7.89
C TRP A 19 1.08 12.01 8.51
N ILE A 20 -0.22 12.02 8.23
CA ILE A 20 -1.16 13.01 8.75
C ILE A 20 -2.35 12.27 9.35
N PRO A 21 -2.78 12.59 10.58
CA PRO A 21 -3.98 12.01 11.18
C PRO A 21 -5.26 12.41 10.41
N ALA A 22 -6.22 11.50 10.34
CA ALA A 22 -7.50 11.75 9.68
C ALA A 22 -8.36 12.75 10.47
N ASN A 23 -9.22 13.50 9.76
CA ASN A 23 -10.24 14.40 10.34
C ASN A 23 -9.72 15.49 11.29
N VAL A 24 -8.51 16.00 11.06
CA VAL A 24 -7.91 17.06 11.89
C VAL A 24 -8.07 18.48 11.34
N GLY A 25 -9.00 18.71 10.40
CA GLY A 25 -9.22 20.06 9.84
C GLY A 25 -8.27 20.42 8.69
N ILE A 26 -7.35 19.55 8.29
CA ILE A 26 -6.46 19.81 7.15
C ILE A 26 -7.26 19.64 5.86
N GLN A 27 -7.64 20.76 5.27
CA GLN A 27 -8.52 20.82 4.10
C GLN A 27 -8.10 19.90 2.95
N GLY A 28 -6.80 19.81 2.65
CA GLY A 28 -6.28 18.91 1.62
C GLY A 28 -6.52 17.42 1.94
N ASN A 29 -6.28 17.01 3.18
CA ASN A 29 -6.51 15.63 3.64
C ASN A 29 -8.00 15.29 3.63
N GLU A 30 -8.84 16.21 4.12
CA GLU A 30 -10.29 16.03 4.14
C GLU A 30 -10.91 15.95 2.75
N ASN A 31 -10.42 16.75 1.81
CA ASN A 31 -10.89 16.72 0.43
C ASN A 31 -10.55 15.37 -0.23
N VAL A 32 -9.33 14.87 -0.01
CA VAL A 32 -8.91 13.55 -0.52
C VAL A 32 -9.77 12.44 0.10
N ASP A 33 -10.02 12.48 1.41
CA ASP A 33 -10.88 11.51 2.10
C ASP A 33 -12.32 11.53 1.54
N LYS A 34 -12.92 12.71 1.35
CA LYS A 34 -14.24 12.86 0.73
C LYS A 34 -14.29 12.28 -0.69
N LEU A 35 -13.26 12.56 -1.50
CA LEU A 35 -13.17 12.04 -2.87
C LEU A 35 -12.99 10.52 -2.90
N ALA A 36 -12.16 9.97 -2.02
CA ALA A 36 -11.96 8.53 -1.88
C ALA A 36 -13.28 7.83 -1.51
N LYS A 37 -14.02 8.38 -0.53
CA LYS A 37 -15.36 7.88 -0.15
C LYS A 37 -16.37 7.97 -1.29
N ALA A 38 -16.37 9.06 -2.05
CA ALA A 38 -17.25 9.21 -3.19
C ALA A 38 -16.94 8.19 -4.32
N ALA A 39 -15.67 7.84 -4.50
CA ALA A 39 -15.24 6.86 -5.50
C ALA A 39 -15.76 5.44 -5.22
N LEU A 40 -16.00 5.07 -3.95
CA LEU A 40 -16.60 3.78 -3.59
C LEU A 40 -18.02 3.61 -4.17
N ASN A 41 -18.76 4.70 -4.28
CA ASN A 41 -20.13 4.70 -4.82
C ASN A 41 -20.17 4.84 -6.35
N ARG A 42 -19.01 4.96 -7.01
CA ARG A 42 -18.94 5.12 -8.46
C ARG A 42 -19.08 3.75 -9.14
N ALA A 43 -20.06 3.62 -10.03
CA ALA A 43 -20.20 2.43 -10.86
C ALA A 43 -18.93 2.19 -11.70
N LEU A 44 -18.36 0.99 -11.57
CA LEU A 44 -17.20 0.58 -12.36
C LEU A 44 -17.63 0.45 -13.84
N SER A 45 -16.88 1.09 -14.73
CA SER A 45 -17.04 0.89 -16.17
C SER A 45 -16.67 -0.55 -16.52
N SER A 46 -17.58 -1.27 -17.16
CA SER A 46 -17.42 -2.69 -17.56
C SER A 46 -16.20 -2.96 -18.45
N GLY A 47 -15.63 -1.94 -19.08
CA GLY A 47 -14.42 -2.06 -19.92
C GLY A 47 -13.09 -1.91 -19.18
N LYS A 48 -13.08 -1.74 -17.85
CA LYS A 48 -11.86 -1.54 -17.04
C LYS A 48 -11.61 -2.62 -15.99
N LEU A 49 -12.27 -3.77 -16.13
CA LEU A 49 -12.05 -4.90 -15.24
C LEU A 49 -10.75 -5.58 -15.65
N VAL A 50 -9.68 -5.31 -14.89
CA VAL A 50 -8.48 -6.15 -14.92
C VAL A 50 -8.90 -7.53 -14.42
N CYS A 51 -8.64 -8.57 -15.20
CA CYS A 51 -8.91 -9.93 -14.77
C CYS A 51 -8.14 -10.20 -13.48
N TRP A 52 -8.86 -10.55 -12.41
CA TRP A 52 -8.26 -10.85 -11.11
C TRP A 52 -7.17 -11.92 -11.19
N SER A 53 -7.32 -12.88 -12.11
CA SER A 53 -6.31 -13.89 -12.43
C SER A 53 -4.94 -13.31 -12.79
N ASP A 54 -4.90 -12.15 -13.44
CA ASP A 54 -3.66 -11.50 -13.88
C ASP A 54 -2.95 -10.77 -12.72
N LEU A 55 -3.69 -10.51 -11.64
CA LEU A 55 -3.19 -9.87 -10.43
C LEU A 55 -2.75 -10.88 -9.36
N LYS A 56 -3.36 -12.08 -9.31
CA LYS A 56 -3.01 -13.12 -8.33
C LYS A 56 -1.51 -13.43 -8.23
N PRO A 57 -0.78 -13.64 -9.35
CA PRO A 57 0.66 -13.89 -9.26
C PRO A 57 1.43 -12.72 -8.64
N LYS A 58 0.98 -11.48 -8.91
CA LYS A 58 1.61 -10.27 -8.35
C LYS A 58 1.35 -10.15 -6.86
N GLU A 59 0.15 -10.48 -6.41
CA GLU A 59 -0.21 -10.51 -5.00
C GLU A 59 0.70 -11.47 -4.23
N THR A 60 0.86 -12.72 -4.69
CA THR A 60 1.76 -13.69 -4.06
C THR A 60 3.20 -13.18 -4.02
N LEU A 61 3.72 -12.63 -5.12
CA LEU A 61 5.07 -12.07 -5.16
C LEU A 61 5.27 -10.93 -4.16
N ILE A 62 4.28 -10.05 -4.02
CA ILE A 62 4.32 -8.94 -3.07
C ILE A 62 4.34 -9.47 -1.64
N HIS A 63 3.48 -10.43 -1.30
CA HIS A 63 3.45 -11.03 0.03
C HIS A 63 4.76 -11.74 0.38
N THR A 64 5.27 -12.58 -0.52
CA THR A 64 6.56 -13.26 -0.33
C THR A 64 7.68 -12.25 -0.13
N PHE A 65 7.76 -11.23 -0.97
CA PHE A 65 8.78 -10.20 -0.85
C PHE A 65 8.72 -9.49 0.51
N TRP A 66 7.54 -9.06 0.96
CA TRP A 66 7.42 -8.37 2.25
C TRP A 66 7.71 -9.29 3.42
N GLN A 67 7.31 -10.56 3.35
CA GLN A 67 7.63 -11.55 4.36
C GLN A 67 9.15 -11.77 4.47
N GLU A 68 9.85 -11.93 3.35
CA GLU A 68 11.31 -12.08 3.34
C GLU A 68 12.04 -10.87 3.95
N ASN A 69 11.56 -9.66 3.66
CA ASN A 69 12.11 -8.44 4.27
C ASN A 69 11.83 -8.37 5.77
N TRP A 70 10.66 -8.83 6.20
CA TRP A 70 10.29 -8.87 7.60
C TRP A 70 11.12 -9.87 8.39
N ASP A 71 11.34 -11.05 7.83
CA ASP A 71 12.20 -12.09 8.40
C ASP A 71 13.67 -11.64 8.49
N ALA A 72 14.11 -10.79 7.56
CA ALA A 72 15.46 -10.26 7.54
C ALA A 72 15.71 -9.14 8.58
N GLU A 73 14.65 -8.51 9.10
CA GLU A 73 14.75 -7.42 10.08
C GLU A 73 14.93 -7.98 11.50
N GLY A 74 16.11 -8.55 11.78
CA GLY A 74 16.41 -9.28 13.02
C GLY A 74 16.41 -8.46 14.32
N ALA A 75 16.25 -7.13 14.25
CA ALA A 75 16.17 -6.24 15.41
C ALA A 75 14.75 -5.69 15.66
N ASN A 76 13.74 -6.19 14.95
CA ASN A 76 12.38 -5.69 15.11
C ASN A 76 11.62 -6.42 16.22
N LYS A 77 11.34 -5.71 17.32
CA LYS A 77 10.54 -6.24 18.45
C LYS A 77 9.12 -6.63 18.05
N LEU A 78 8.59 -6.07 16.97
CA LEU A 78 7.26 -6.41 16.47
C LEU A 78 7.22 -7.78 15.79
N TYR A 79 8.37 -8.31 15.34
CA TYR A 79 8.47 -9.64 14.75
C TYR A 79 8.05 -10.73 15.74
N GLU A 80 8.36 -10.56 17.03
CA GLU A 80 7.94 -11.49 18.09
C GLU A 80 6.43 -11.60 18.23
N VAL A 81 5.69 -10.53 17.89
CA VAL A 81 4.23 -10.45 18.01
C VAL A 81 3.54 -10.85 16.71
N LEU A 82 4.14 -10.52 15.57
CA LEU A 82 3.59 -10.81 14.25
C LEU A 82 4.71 -11.30 13.31
N PRO A 83 5.08 -12.57 13.37
CA PRO A 83 6.13 -13.12 12.50
C PRO A 83 5.64 -13.26 11.05
N ASN A 84 4.34 -13.47 10.82
CA ASN A 84 3.77 -13.67 9.49
C ASN A 84 2.95 -12.44 9.03
N LEU A 85 3.45 -11.74 8.02
CA LEU A 85 2.78 -10.62 7.36
C LEU A 85 1.68 -11.13 6.41
N GLY A 86 0.53 -11.44 6.99
CA GLY A 86 -0.64 -11.92 6.25
C GLY A 86 -1.66 -12.66 7.10
N GLU A 87 -1.29 -13.05 8.32
CA GLU A 87 -2.22 -13.57 9.30
C GLU A 87 -3.02 -12.42 9.92
N ASP A 88 -4.35 -12.56 9.93
CA ASP A 88 -5.25 -11.61 10.59
C ASP A 88 -5.13 -11.86 12.10
N LEU A 89 -4.70 -10.85 12.87
CA LEU A 89 -4.55 -10.92 14.34
C LEU A 89 -5.91 -10.92 15.08
N ARG A 90 -6.96 -11.51 14.50
CA ARG A 90 -8.31 -11.56 15.08
C ARG A 90 -8.50 -12.74 16.00
#